data_AF-A0A348VCR5-F1
#
_entry.id   AF-A0A348VCR5-F1
#
_cell.length_a   1.000
_cell.length_b   1.000
_cell.length_c   1.000
_cell.angle_alpha   90.00
_cell.angle_beta   90.00
_cell.angle_gamma   90.00
#
_symmetry.space_group_name_H-M   'P 1'
#
loop_
_entity.id
_entity.type
_entity.pdbx_description
1 polymer ?
#
loop_
_entity_poly.entity_id
_entity_poly.type
_entity_poly.pdbx_seq_one_letter_code
_entity_poly.pdbx_strand_id
1 'polypeptide(L)'
;FSVANGQFMMFKRCAYEQIGGHAAIKEEILEDIELSRLVCKHGMKVGMYNLSNLVSCRMYRGFREAFKGLSKSYFALFGMRIIPSLFVWTWMLIVGVYPLFSLLEPAHRLLAFETICMTMLIWFKTAHNYKLPRKIVFYYPLISVVNSLIGFHSIIKGLLGNTSWKGRTISIKKPRWL
;
A
#
# COMPACT_ATOMS: atom_id res chain seq x y z
N PHE A 1 0.79 -0.35 14.72
CA PHE A 1 0.51 -0.24 13.27
C PHE A 1 -0.76 -1.04 13.01
N SER A 2 -1.82 -0.42 12.49
CA SER A 2 -3.09 -1.10 12.20
C SER A 2 -3.30 -1.07 10.68
N VAL A 3 -3.53 -2.24 10.09
CA VAL A 3 -3.73 -2.40 8.65
C VAL A 3 -4.93 -3.31 8.46
N ALA A 4 -5.79 -2.96 7.52
CA ALA A 4 -6.85 -3.80 7.03
C ALA A 4 -6.97 -3.64 5.52
N ASN A 5 -7.71 -4.54 4.89
CA ASN A 5 -8.02 -4.48 3.47
C ASN A 5 -9.54 -4.41 3.32
N GLY A 6 -10.05 -3.29 2.80
CA GLY A 6 -11.48 -3.03 2.62
C GLY A 6 -12.19 -3.98 1.65
N GLN A 7 -11.46 -4.84 0.92
CA GLN A 7 -12.06 -5.87 0.07
C GLN A 7 -12.86 -6.90 0.87
N PHE A 8 -12.44 -7.21 2.09
CA PHE A 8 -13.15 -8.14 2.98
C PHE A 8 -12.79 -7.87 4.44
N MET A 9 -13.80 -7.48 5.23
CA MET A 9 -13.66 -7.25 6.66
C MET A 9 -14.80 -7.95 7.40
N MET A 10 -14.49 -8.57 8.53
CA MET A 10 -15.46 -9.24 9.38
C MET A 10 -15.32 -8.74 10.81
N PHE A 11 -16.46 -8.47 11.43
CA PHE A 11 -16.54 -7.95 12.79
C PHE A 11 -17.56 -8.73 13.59
N LYS A 12 -17.33 -8.87 14.90
CA LYS A 12 -18.43 -9.14 15.82
C LYS A 12 -19.36 -7.93 15.82
N ARG A 13 -20.67 -8.16 15.75
CA ARG A 13 -21.67 -7.09 15.71
C ARG A 13 -21.48 -6.06 16.83
N CYS A 14 -21.36 -6.52 18.07
CA CYS A 14 -21.15 -5.65 19.22
C CYS A 14 -19.88 -4.79 19.10
N ALA A 15 -18.77 -5.35 18.62
CA ALA A 15 -17.53 -4.61 18.41
C ALA A 15 -17.67 -3.55 17.32
N TYR A 16 -18.39 -3.85 16.23
CA TYR A 16 -18.62 -2.92 15.14
C TYR A 16 -19.53 -1.76 15.55
N GLU A 17 -20.58 -2.04 16.33
CA GLU A 17 -21.47 -1.01 16.89
C GLU A 17 -20.72 -0.14 17.93
N GLN A 18 -19.88 -0.74 18.78
CA GLN A 18 -19.09 -0.02 19.80
C GLN A 18 -18.12 1.00 19.21
N ILE A 19 -17.53 0.72 18.03
CA ILE A 19 -16.66 1.68 17.33
C ILE A 19 -17.44 2.71 16.48
N GLY A 20 -18.78 2.65 16.48
CA GLY A 20 -19.65 3.53 15.69
C GLY A 20 -19.76 3.14 14.21
N GLY A 21 -19.20 1.99 13.80
CA GLY A 21 -19.22 1.48 12.43
C GLY A 21 -18.69 2.47 11.37
N HIS A 22 -19.14 2.31 10.14
CA HIS A 22 -18.76 3.20 9.02
C HIS A 22 -19.27 4.63 9.18
N ALA A 23 -20.28 4.88 10.03
CA ALA A 23 -20.75 6.24 10.31
C ALA A 23 -19.67 7.10 10.98
N ALA A 24 -18.83 6.49 11.83
CA ALA A 24 -17.74 7.17 12.53
C ALA A 24 -16.59 7.63 11.61
N ILE A 25 -16.49 7.07 10.40
CA ILE A 25 -15.36 7.29 9.48
C ILE A 25 -15.82 7.71 8.07
N LYS A 26 -17.06 8.20 7.94
CA LYS A 26 -17.68 8.54 6.65
C LYS A 26 -16.89 9.59 5.82
N GLU A 27 -16.03 10.37 6.47
CA GLU A 27 -15.22 11.42 5.84
C GLU A 27 -13.78 10.96 5.51
N GLU A 28 -13.43 9.73 5.87
CA GLU A 28 -12.07 9.21 5.71
C GLU A 28 -11.85 8.62 4.32
N ILE A 29 -10.64 8.81 3.80
CA ILE A 29 -10.26 8.30 2.47
C ILE A 29 -10.08 6.78 2.49
N LEU A 30 -9.54 6.26 3.60
CA LEU A 30 -9.17 4.85 3.82
C LEU A 30 -9.99 4.30 4.98
N GLU A 31 -11.21 3.91 4.65
CA GLU A 31 -12.22 3.43 5.60
C GLU A 31 -11.72 2.18 6.36
N ASP A 32 -11.05 1.26 5.66
CA ASP A 32 -10.50 0.02 6.21
C ASP A 32 -9.42 0.26 7.28
N ILE A 33 -8.46 1.13 6.96
CA ILE A 33 -7.40 1.50 7.89
C ILE A 33 -7.98 2.23 9.10
N GLU A 34 -8.91 3.17 8.90
CA GLU A 34 -9.45 3.93 10.01
C GLU A 34 -10.36 3.07 10.91
N LEU A 35 -11.17 2.17 10.34
CA LEU A 35 -11.89 1.17 11.13
C LEU A 35 -10.93 0.32 11.97
N SER A 36 -9.83 -0.15 11.37
CA SER A 36 -8.82 -0.93 12.12
C SER A 36 -8.20 -0.10 13.26
N ARG A 37 -7.95 1.19 13.03
CA ARG A 37 -7.44 2.10 14.05
C ARG A 37 -8.44 2.30 15.17
N LEU A 38 -9.72 2.49 14.85
CA LEU A 38 -10.78 2.64 15.85
C LEU A 38 -10.91 1.40 16.73
N VAL A 39 -10.85 0.19 16.14
CA VAL A 39 -10.84 -1.06 16.91
C VAL A 39 -9.68 -1.07 17.91
N CYS A 40 -8.46 -0.77 17.46
CA CYS A 40 -7.29 -0.70 18.35
C CYS A 40 -7.44 0.39 19.44
N LYS A 41 -8.00 1.55 19.10
CA LYS A 41 -8.22 2.67 20.04
C LYS A 41 -9.20 2.29 21.16
N HIS A 42 -10.17 1.41 20.87
CA HIS A 42 -11.11 0.88 21.86
C HIS A 42 -10.54 -0.32 22.64
N GLY A 43 -9.24 -0.59 22.56
CA GLY A 43 -8.58 -1.69 23.28
C GLY A 43 -8.89 -3.08 22.71
N MET A 44 -9.51 -3.15 21.53
CA MET A 44 -9.87 -4.39 20.88
C MET A 44 -8.78 -4.88 19.91
N LYS A 45 -8.83 -6.16 19.57
CA LYS A 45 -7.84 -6.82 18.69
C LYS A 45 -8.30 -6.81 17.23
N VAL A 46 -7.38 -6.45 16.34
CA VAL A 46 -7.52 -6.62 14.88
C VAL A 46 -6.58 -7.73 14.43
N GLY A 47 -7.03 -8.59 13.52
CA GLY A 47 -6.22 -9.64 12.91
C GLY A 47 -6.28 -9.58 11.39
N MET A 48 -5.17 -9.92 10.74
CA MET A 48 -5.09 -10.11 9.29
C MET A 48 -4.92 -11.59 8.99
N TYR A 49 -5.75 -12.12 8.09
CA TYR A 49 -5.75 -13.53 7.73
C TYR A 49 -5.59 -13.68 6.21
N ASN A 50 -4.78 -14.65 5.78
CA ASN A 50 -4.67 -14.99 4.37
C ASN A 50 -5.91 -15.78 3.94
N LEU A 51 -6.82 -15.10 3.22
CA LEU A 51 -8.06 -15.65 2.69
C LEU A 51 -7.98 -15.96 1.18
N SER A 52 -6.78 -16.00 0.59
CA SER A 52 -6.59 -16.25 -0.86
C SER A 52 -7.14 -17.60 -1.36
N ASN A 53 -7.48 -18.52 -0.45
CA ASN A 53 -8.16 -19.79 -0.78
C ASN A 53 -9.69 -19.72 -0.73
N LEU A 54 -10.28 -18.68 -0.12
CA LEU A 54 -11.71 -18.58 0.15
C LEU A 54 -12.39 -17.43 -0.60
N VAL A 55 -11.67 -16.33 -0.82
CA VAL A 55 -12.22 -15.12 -1.43
C VAL A 55 -11.30 -14.64 -2.55
N SER A 56 -11.91 -14.22 -3.67
CA SER A 56 -11.21 -13.52 -4.75
C SER A 56 -11.88 -12.19 -5.02
N CYS A 57 -11.08 -11.14 -5.26
CA CYS A 57 -11.57 -9.80 -5.56
C CYS A 57 -10.79 -9.22 -6.74
N ARG A 58 -11.50 -8.72 -7.75
CA ARG A 58 -10.92 -7.92 -8.82
C ARG A 58 -11.12 -6.45 -8.50
N MET A 59 -10.12 -5.83 -7.88
CA MET A 59 -10.18 -4.42 -7.49
C MET A 59 -10.21 -3.46 -8.69
N TYR A 60 -9.43 -3.78 -9.73
CA TYR A 60 -9.26 -2.93 -10.91
C TYR A 60 -9.30 -3.76 -12.19
N ARG A 61 -9.88 -3.20 -13.25
CA ARG A 61 -9.97 -3.87 -14.55
C ARG A 61 -8.74 -3.67 -15.43
N GLY A 62 -7.94 -2.65 -15.16
CA GLY A 62 -6.69 -2.37 -15.90
C GLY A 62 -5.83 -1.27 -15.26
N PHE A 63 -4.71 -0.95 -15.92
CA PHE A 63 -3.69 -0.04 -15.38
C PHE A 63 -4.23 1.35 -15.05
N ARG A 64 -5.05 1.96 -15.92
CA ARG A 64 -5.57 3.33 -15.68
C ARG A 64 -6.45 3.40 -14.42
N GLU A 65 -7.23 2.36 -14.17
CA GLU A 65 -8.09 2.29 -12.98
C GLU A 65 -7.25 2.05 -11.72
N ALA A 66 -6.28 1.13 -11.81
CA ALA A 66 -5.34 0.86 -10.73
C ALA A 66 -4.50 2.10 -10.37
N PHE A 67 -3.94 2.79 -11.36
CA PHE A 67 -3.19 4.02 -11.18
C PHE A 67 -4.04 5.07 -10.44
N LYS A 68 -5.28 5.30 -10.88
CA LYS A 68 -6.17 6.26 -10.23
C LYS A 68 -6.51 5.86 -8.79
N GLY A 69 -6.77 4.58 -8.54
CA GLY A 69 -7.13 4.06 -7.23
C GLY A 69 -5.98 4.03 -6.22
N LEU A 70 -4.81 3.59 -6.67
CA LEU A 70 -3.59 3.59 -5.86
C LEU A 70 -3.12 5.02 -5.58
N SER A 71 -3.15 5.90 -6.60
CA SER A 71 -2.81 7.33 -6.43
C SER A 71 -3.73 8.07 -5.45
N LYS A 72 -4.96 7.61 -5.26
CA LYS A 72 -5.85 8.15 -4.21
C LYS A 72 -5.37 7.73 -2.82
N SER A 73 -4.90 6.50 -2.69
CA SER A 73 -4.75 5.82 -1.41
C SER A 73 -3.33 5.96 -0.84
N TYR A 74 -2.31 6.09 -1.69
CA TYR A 74 -0.91 6.00 -1.30
C TYR A 74 -0.46 7.11 -0.34
N PHE A 75 -0.88 8.36 -0.57
CA PHE A 75 -0.57 9.44 0.38
C PHE A 75 -1.44 9.39 1.64
N ALA A 76 -2.69 8.96 1.48
CA ALA A 76 -3.62 8.79 2.61
C ALA A 76 -3.18 7.65 3.56
N LEU A 77 -2.46 6.64 3.07
CA LEU A 77 -1.88 5.55 3.87
C LEU A 77 -0.99 6.08 5.00
N PHE A 78 -0.28 7.17 4.73
CA PHE A 78 0.58 7.85 5.69
C PHE A 78 -0.13 8.99 6.44
N GLY A 79 -1.46 9.09 6.34
CA GLY A 79 -2.23 10.14 7.00
C GLY A 79 -1.89 11.54 6.51
N MET A 80 -1.56 11.68 5.22
CA MET A 80 -1.17 12.94 4.55
C MET A 80 0.16 13.53 5.08
N ARG A 81 1.06 12.68 5.58
CA ARG A 81 2.37 13.06 6.09
C ARG A 81 3.44 12.98 5.01
N ILE A 82 4.03 14.12 4.65
CA ILE A 82 4.93 14.25 3.50
C ILE A 82 6.22 13.45 3.74
N ILE A 83 6.88 13.65 4.88
CA ILE A 83 8.20 13.07 5.14
C ILE A 83 8.15 11.53 5.15
N PRO A 84 7.25 10.87 5.91
CA PRO A 84 7.16 9.41 5.90
C PRO A 84 6.80 8.86 4.51
N SER A 85 5.89 9.51 3.79
CA SER A 85 5.51 9.09 2.44
C SER A 85 6.69 9.17 1.49
N LEU A 86 7.38 10.31 1.45
CA LEU A 86 8.51 10.55 0.58
C LEU A 86 9.64 9.56 0.88
N PHE A 87 9.93 9.35 2.16
CA PHE A 87 10.91 8.37 2.62
C PHE A 87 10.60 6.98 2.09
N VAL A 88 9.38 6.47 2.31
CA VAL A 88 9.02 5.10 1.89
C VAL A 88 9.07 4.94 0.37
N TRP A 89 8.53 5.87 -0.40
CA TRP A 89 8.53 5.76 -1.86
C TRP A 89 9.92 5.90 -2.47
N THR A 90 10.79 6.72 -1.87
CA THR A 90 12.20 6.86 -2.26
C THR A 90 13.00 5.62 -1.89
N TRP A 91 12.85 5.16 -0.65
CA TRP A 91 13.50 3.95 -0.15
C TRP A 91 13.15 2.73 -1.00
N MET A 92 11.85 2.57 -1.34
CA MET A 92 11.38 1.49 -2.19
C MET A 92 11.94 1.55 -3.62
N LEU A 93 12.12 2.76 -4.16
CA LEU A 93 12.77 2.96 -5.45
C LEU A 93 14.25 2.55 -5.39
N ILE A 94 14.96 3.00 -4.35
CA ILE A 94 16.38 2.67 -4.15
C ILE A 94 16.56 1.17 -3.99
N VAL A 95 15.89 0.53 -3.03
CA VAL A 95 16.04 -0.91 -2.78
C VAL A 95 15.62 -1.75 -3.98
N GLY A 96 14.59 -1.32 -4.72
CA GLY A 96 14.11 -2.03 -5.89
C GLY A 96 15.07 -2.01 -7.08
N VAL A 97 15.89 -0.96 -7.21
CA VAL A 97 16.66 -0.70 -8.45
C VAL A 97 18.17 -0.66 -8.21
N TYR A 98 18.63 -0.08 -7.11
CA TYR A 98 20.05 0.09 -6.79
C TYR A 98 20.87 -1.21 -6.89
N PRO A 99 20.42 -2.37 -6.36
CA PRO A 99 21.18 -3.61 -6.48
C PRO A 99 21.48 -4.02 -7.94
N LEU A 100 20.62 -3.64 -8.89
CA LEU A 100 20.85 -3.94 -10.31
C LEU A 100 22.00 -3.13 -10.90
N PHE A 101 22.11 -1.85 -10.53
CA PHE A 101 23.21 -0.99 -10.95
C PHE A 101 24.52 -1.39 -10.27
N SER A 102 24.48 -1.76 -9.00
CA SER A 102 25.65 -2.22 -8.24
C SER A 102 26.29 -3.50 -8.79
N LEU A 103 25.59 -4.30 -9.62
CA LEU A 103 26.20 -5.44 -10.31
C LEU A 103 27.31 -5.05 -11.29
N LEU A 104 27.22 -3.83 -11.86
CA LEU A 104 28.20 -3.32 -12.82
C LEU A 104 29.52 -2.95 -12.15
N GLU A 105 29.49 -2.65 -10.86
CA GLU A 105 30.66 -2.26 -10.07
C GLU A 105 31.35 -3.49 -9.47
N PRO A 106 32.62 -3.79 -9.83
CA PRO A 106 33.32 -4.98 -9.31
C PRO A 106 33.37 -5.06 -7.79
N ALA A 107 33.51 -3.92 -7.11
CA ALA A 107 33.61 -3.83 -5.65
C ALA A 107 32.32 -4.26 -4.93
N HIS A 108 31.15 -4.06 -5.55
CA HIS A 108 29.84 -4.30 -4.93
C HIS A 108 29.11 -5.52 -5.52
N ARG A 109 29.67 -6.16 -6.54
CA ARG A 109 28.99 -7.21 -7.33
C ARG A 109 28.50 -8.39 -6.50
N LEU A 110 29.30 -8.87 -5.53
CA LEU A 110 28.91 -10.00 -4.70
C LEU A 110 27.71 -9.66 -3.80
N LEU A 111 27.78 -8.54 -3.09
CA LEU A 111 26.69 -8.06 -2.23
C LEU A 111 25.42 -7.74 -3.03
N ALA A 112 25.58 -7.18 -4.24
CA ALA A 112 24.49 -6.93 -5.16
C ALA A 112 23.81 -8.24 -5.59
N PHE A 113 24.59 -9.26 -5.95
CA PHE A 113 24.07 -10.57 -6.32
C PHE A 113 23.31 -11.25 -5.18
N GLU A 114 23.87 -11.24 -3.97
CA GLU A 114 23.21 -11.77 -2.77
C GLU A 114 21.89 -11.06 -2.48
N THR A 115 21.88 -9.72 -2.56
CA THR A 115 20.69 -8.90 -2.33
C THR A 115 19.59 -9.20 -3.35
N ILE A 116 19.96 -9.36 -4.62
CA ILE A 116 19.02 -9.73 -5.69
C ILE A 116 18.46 -11.13 -5.44
N CYS A 117 19.30 -12.10 -5.09
CA CYS A 117 18.86 -13.46 -4.77
C CYS A 117 17.86 -13.47 -3.60
N MET A 118 18.18 -12.78 -2.51
CA MET A 118 17.29 -12.66 -1.35
C MET A 118 15.96 -11.99 -1.72
N THR A 119 16.00 -10.93 -2.52
CA THR A 119 14.80 -10.24 -3.00
C THR A 119 13.94 -11.16 -3.87
N MET A 120 14.56 -11.91 -4.79
CA MET A 120 13.85 -12.88 -5.62
C MET A 120 13.22 -14.01 -4.78
N LEU A 121 13.90 -14.48 -3.72
CA LEU A 121 13.36 -15.48 -2.80
C LEU A 121 12.13 -14.94 -2.03
N ILE A 122 12.17 -13.69 -1.57
CA ILE A 122 11.04 -13.03 -0.91
C ILE A 122 9.86 -12.93 -1.88
N TRP A 123 10.10 -12.46 -3.10
CA TRP A 123 9.06 -12.36 -4.14
C TRP A 123 8.51 -13.72 -4.55
N PHE A 124 9.35 -14.76 -4.60
CA PHE A 124 8.93 -16.12 -4.91
C PHE A 124 8.01 -16.67 -3.82
N LYS A 125 8.41 -16.55 -2.55
CA LYS A 125 7.58 -16.95 -1.40
C LYS A 125 6.25 -16.18 -1.38
N THR A 126 6.30 -14.88 -1.66
CA THR A 126 5.10 -14.04 -1.77
C THR A 126 4.20 -14.52 -2.90
N ALA A 127 4.74 -14.75 -4.10
CA ALA A 127 3.95 -15.22 -5.22
C ALA A 127 3.32 -16.59 -4.96
N HIS A 128 4.04 -17.49 -4.28
CA HIS A 128 3.51 -18.79 -3.87
C HIS A 128 2.37 -18.65 -2.85
N ASN A 129 2.59 -17.89 -1.77
CA ASN A 129 1.63 -17.75 -0.66
C ASN A 129 0.33 -17.03 -1.08
N TYR A 130 0.41 -16.13 -2.05
CA TYR A 130 -0.74 -15.35 -2.54
C TYR A 130 -1.25 -15.80 -3.91
N LYS A 131 -0.81 -16.97 -4.41
CA LYS A 131 -1.18 -17.54 -5.71
C LYS A 131 -1.02 -16.56 -6.90
N LEU A 132 0.00 -15.72 -6.84
CA LEU A 132 0.33 -14.81 -7.94
C LEU A 132 1.11 -15.56 -9.03
N PRO A 133 1.06 -15.10 -10.29
CA PRO A 133 1.88 -15.67 -11.35
C PRO A 133 3.37 -15.63 -10.98
N ARG A 134 4.08 -16.77 -11.00
CA ARG A 134 5.50 -16.87 -10.61
C ARG A 134 6.43 -15.94 -11.39
N LYS A 135 6.05 -15.58 -12.62
CA LYS A 135 6.79 -14.63 -13.46
C LYS A 135 6.88 -13.23 -12.83
N ILE A 136 6.01 -12.90 -11.86
CA ILE A 136 6.03 -11.61 -11.16
C ILE A 136 7.36 -11.33 -10.46
N VAL A 137 8.09 -12.39 -10.08
CA VAL A 137 9.41 -12.28 -9.44
C VAL A 137 10.38 -11.50 -10.33
N PHE A 138 10.36 -11.69 -11.64
CA PHE A 138 11.26 -10.97 -12.56
C PHE A 138 10.88 -9.51 -12.77
N TYR A 139 9.62 -9.15 -12.49
CA TYR A 139 9.13 -7.79 -12.62
C TYR A 139 9.30 -6.97 -11.34
N TYR A 140 9.92 -7.50 -10.29
CA TYR A 140 10.08 -6.79 -9.02
C TYR A 140 10.67 -5.36 -9.17
N PRO A 141 11.69 -5.09 -10.01
CA PRO A 141 12.26 -3.75 -10.12
C PRO A 141 11.26 -2.80 -10.78
N LEU A 142 10.58 -3.28 -11.83
CA LEU A 142 9.55 -2.53 -12.53
C LEU A 142 8.36 -2.22 -11.60
N ILE A 143 7.95 -3.19 -10.78
CA ILE A 143 6.90 -3.01 -9.77
C ILE A 143 7.31 -1.94 -8.78
N SER A 144 8.55 -1.97 -8.26
CA SER A 144 9.06 -0.94 -7.35
C SER A 144 9.05 0.44 -7.99
N VAL A 145 9.56 0.58 -9.22
CA VAL A 145 9.54 1.86 -9.96
C VAL A 145 8.12 2.37 -10.15
N VAL A 146 7.22 1.56 -10.69
CA VAL A 146 5.83 1.96 -10.95
C VAL A 146 5.13 2.40 -9.67
N ASN A 147 5.29 1.66 -8.58
CA ASN A 147 4.67 2.01 -7.30
C ASN A 147 5.26 3.29 -6.70
N SER A 148 6.58 3.49 -6.76
CA SER A 148 7.21 4.74 -6.32
C SER A 148 6.73 5.93 -7.14
N LEU A 149 6.60 5.80 -8.47
CA LEU A 149 6.04 6.85 -9.32
C LEU A 149 4.58 7.18 -8.97
N ILE A 150 3.76 6.16 -8.73
CA ILE A 150 2.38 6.34 -8.24
C ILE A 150 2.39 7.03 -6.86
N GLY A 151 3.31 6.67 -5.98
CA GLY A 151 3.49 7.27 -4.66
C GLY A 151 3.83 8.75 -4.74
N PHE A 152 4.81 9.13 -5.55
CA PHE A 152 5.15 10.53 -5.78
C PHE A 152 4.00 11.30 -6.42
N HIS A 153 3.32 10.71 -7.42
CA HIS A 153 2.14 11.31 -8.02
C HIS A 153 1.00 11.51 -6.99
N SER A 154 0.81 10.56 -6.08
CA SER A 154 -0.16 10.64 -5.00
C SER A 154 0.14 11.80 -4.04
N ILE A 155 1.41 12.00 -3.68
CA ILE A 155 1.86 13.13 -2.84
C ILE A 155 1.55 14.46 -3.55
N ILE A 156 2.00 14.62 -4.81
CA ILE A 156 1.78 15.84 -5.59
C ILE A 156 0.28 16.15 -5.68
N LYS A 157 -0.54 15.15 -6.02
CA LYS A 157 -1.98 15.31 -6.14
C LYS A 157 -2.66 15.71 -4.83
N GLY A 158 -2.21 15.16 -3.70
CA GLY A 158 -2.73 15.54 -2.38
C GLY A 158 -2.28 16.93 -1.93
N LEU A 159 -1.08 17.37 -2.32
CA LEU A 159 -0.61 18.74 -2.09
C LEU A 159 -1.42 19.77 -2.91
N LEU A 160 -1.80 19.42 -4.13
CA LEU A 160 -2.61 20.27 -5.02
C LEU A 160 -4.10 20.30 -4.63
N GLY A 161 -4.54 19.55 -3.62
CA GLY A 161 -5.95 19.52 -3.18
C GLY A 161 -6.94 18.86 -4.17
N ASN A 162 -6.46 18.35 -5.30
CA ASN A 162 -7.28 17.90 -6.42
C ASN A 162 -7.56 16.39 -6.39
N THR A 163 -8.17 15.86 -5.33
CA THR A 163 -8.64 14.45 -5.32
C THR A 163 -10.15 14.35 -5.47
N SER A 164 -10.60 14.18 -6.71
CA SER A 164 -11.89 13.58 -7.02
C SER A 164 -11.76 12.07 -7.14
N TRP A 165 -12.73 11.34 -6.59
CA TRP A 165 -12.80 9.88 -6.68
C TRP A 165 -14.20 9.45 -7.09
N LYS A 166 -14.32 8.74 -8.23
CA LYS A 166 -15.60 8.24 -8.77
C LYS A 166 -16.72 9.32 -8.75
N GLY A 167 -16.37 10.56 -9.09
CA GLY A 167 -17.31 11.69 -9.13
C GLY A 167 -17.59 12.38 -7.79
N ARG A 168 -16.98 11.95 -6.68
CA ARG A 168 -17.09 12.61 -5.36
C ARG A 168 -15.84 13.43 -5.06
N THR A 169 -16.02 14.64 -4.57
CA THR A 169 -14.94 15.44 -3.98
C THR A 169 -14.72 14.91 -2.57
N ILE A 170 -13.49 14.47 -2.28
CA ILE A 170 -13.16 14.00 -0.93
C ILE A 170 -12.51 15.15 -0.18
N SER A 171 -13.02 15.45 1.03
CA SER A 171 -12.37 16.40 1.94
C SER A 171 -11.04 15.80 2.38
N ILE A 172 -9.94 16.36 1.85
CA ILE A 172 -8.61 15.89 2.19
C ILE A 172 -8.18 16.59 3.48
N LYS A 173 -7.70 15.82 4.46
CA LYS A 173 -6.93 16.38 5.58
C LYS A 173 -5.77 17.20 5.03
N LYS A 174 -5.53 18.38 5.59
CA LYS A 174 -4.42 19.24 5.16
C LYS A 174 -3.10 18.44 5.22
N PRO A 175 -2.27 18.49 4.16
CA PRO A 175 -0.95 17.88 4.18
C PRO A 175 -0.13 18.40 5.37
N ARG A 176 0.58 17.48 6.04
CA ARG A 176 1.46 17.79 7.17
C ARG A 176 2.85 17.28 6.88
N TRP A 177 3.86 17.91 7.45
CA TRP A 177 5.24 17.46 7.32
C TRP A 177 5.48 16.14 8.06
N LEU A 178 4.93 16.01 9.28
CA LEU A 178 5.11 14.86 10.19
C LEU A 178 3.81 14.21 10.65
#